data_AF-A0A5C1QPG3-F1
#
_entry.id   AF-A0A5C1QPG3-F1
#
_cell.length_a   1.000
_cell.length_b   1.000
_cell.length_c   1.000
_cell.angle_alpha   90.00
_cell.angle_beta   90.00
_cell.angle_gamma   90.00
#
_symmetry.space_group_name_H-M   'P 1'
#
loop_
_entity.id
_entity.type
_entity.pdbx_description
1 polymer ?
#
loop_
_entity_poly.entity_id
_entity_poly.type
_entity_poly.pdbx_seq_one_letter_code
_entity_poly.pdbx_strand_id
1 'polypeptide(L)'
;MDQYVLDILPVLLHNRGMNNEQNPIEQILLEKNWFDLKTLKVHERQSLLNHIEVHRYLLCKEASADIPWLDAVESWFMEVWQPISRIAEQPGYQKKFGDKTKLELYLSISEHWHYMKSAQPEMTATEAVEHYSRFIGS
;
A
#
# COMPACT_ATOMS: atom_id res chain seq x y z
N MET A 1 9.34 -8.54 -18.26
CA MET A 1 8.25 -7.99 -17.42
C MET A 1 7.62 -9.20 -16.74
N ASP A 2 7.56 -9.22 -15.42
CA ASP A 2 7.00 -10.35 -14.66
C ASP A 2 5.50 -10.48 -14.99
N GLN A 3 5.00 -11.72 -15.10
CA GLN A 3 3.58 -12.03 -15.33
C GLN A 3 2.70 -11.37 -14.26
N TYR A 4 3.19 -11.24 -13.03
CA TYR A 4 2.48 -10.57 -11.94
C TYR A 4 2.25 -9.08 -12.18
N VAL A 5 3.23 -8.37 -12.77
CA VAL A 5 3.11 -6.95 -13.13
C VAL A 5 2.07 -6.77 -14.25
N LEU A 6 2.02 -7.71 -15.19
CA LEU A 6 1.01 -7.70 -16.25
C LEU A 6 -0.41 -7.95 -15.70
N ASP A 7 -0.54 -8.81 -14.68
CA ASP A 7 -1.83 -9.16 -14.07
C ASP A 7 -2.48 -7.98 -13.31
N ILE A 8 -1.68 -7.07 -12.74
CA ILE A 8 -2.18 -5.90 -12.00
C ILE A 8 -2.18 -4.61 -12.84
N LEU A 9 -1.52 -4.60 -14.00
CA LEU A 9 -1.45 -3.43 -14.87
C LEU A 9 -2.84 -2.87 -15.26
N PRO A 10 -3.87 -3.69 -15.54
CA PRO A 10 -5.23 -3.19 -15.77
C PRO A 10 -5.81 -2.42 -14.58
N VAL A 11 -5.52 -2.87 -13.36
CA VAL A 11 -5.94 -2.22 -12.11
C VAL A 11 -5.24 -0.87 -11.96
N LEU A 12 -3.92 -0.82 -12.17
CA LEU A 12 -3.14 0.42 -12.09
C LEU A 12 -3.55 1.45 -13.16
N LEU A 13 -4.03 1.00 -14.32
CA LEU A 13 -4.53 1.86 -15.39
C LEU A 13 -5.96 2.36 -15.12
N HIS A 14 -6.79 1.58 -14.43
CA HIS A 14 -8.16 1.95 -14.07
C HIS A 14 -8.19 3.23 -13.23
N ASN A 15 -7.34 3.32 -12.21
CA ASN A 15 -7.29 4.47 -11.31
C ASN A 15 -6.80 5.77 -11.97
N ARG A 16 -5.95 5.69 -13.00
CA ARG A 16 -5.42 6.88 -13.70
C ARG A 16 -6.49 7.66 -14.47
N GLY A 17 -7.63 7.04 -14.77
CA GLY A 17 -8.73 7.65 -15.50
C GLY A 17 -9.86 8.21 -14.63
N MET A 18 -9.89 7.89 -13.33
CA MET A 18 -10.97 8.31 -12.43
C MET A 18 -10.67 9.69 -11.83
N ASN A 19 -11.69 10.55 -11.76
CA ASN A 19 -11.61 11.79 -10.99
C ASN A 19 -11.96 11.50 -9.51
N ASN A 20 -11.54 12.41 -8.62
CA ASN A 20 -11.63 12.22 -7.16
C ASN A 20 -13.09 11.99 -6.66
N GLU A 21 -14.08 12.56 -7.34
CA GLU A 21 -15.50 12.43 -6.96
C GLU A 21 -16.07 11.04 -7.27
N GLN A 22 -15.45 10.29 -8.19
CA GLN A 22 -15.90 8.95 -8.61
C GLN A 22 -15.12 7.81 -7.96
N ASN A 23 -14.06 8.11 -7.20
CA ASN A 23 -13.20 7.08 -6.62
C ASN A 23 -13.74 6.62 -5.25
N PRO A 24 -14.26 5.38 -5.13
CA PRO A 24 -14.82 4.89 -3.87
C PRO A 24 -13.77 4.81 -2.76
N ILE A 25 -12.50 4.54 -3.10
CA ILE A 25 -11.39 4.50 -2.14
C ILE A 25 -11.20 5.89 -1.52
N GLU A 26 -11.16 6.93 -2.36
CA GLU A 26 -10.93 8.30 -1.88
C GLU A 26 -12.10 8.78 -0.99
N GLN A 27 -13.34 8.46 -1.36
CA GLN A 27 -14.52 8.77 -0.52
C GLN A 27 -14.42 8.11 0.86
N ILE A 28 -14.10 6.80 0.91
CA ILE A 28 -13.96 6.08 2.18
C ILE A 28 -12.83 6.68 3.02
N LEU A 29 -11.68 7.00 2.42
CA LEU A 29 -10.57 7.61 3.16
C LEU A 29 -10.91 9.01 3.70
N LEU A 30 -11.69 9.81 2.97
CA LEU A 30 -12.20 11.10 3.45
C LEU A 30 -13.16 10.92 4.63
N GLU A 31 -14.07 9.95 4.57
CA GLU A 31 -15.00 9.65 5.65
C GLU A 31 -14.29 9.14 6.92
N LYS A 32 -13.31 8.24 6.75
CA LYS A 32 -12.52 7.69 7.85
C LYS A 32 -11.58 8.72 8.49
N ASN A 33 -11.17 9.73 7.72
CA ASN A 33 -10.26 10.79 8.16
C ASN A 33 -8.94 10.26 8.76
N TRP A 34 -8.43 9.15 8.23
CA TRP A 34 -7.14 8.57 8.65
C TRP A 34 -5.93 9.30 8.05
N PHE A 35 -6.13 10.01 6.95
CA PHE A 35 -5.12 10.74 6.21
C PHE A 35 -5.64 12.13 5.89
N ASP A 36 -4.77 13.13 5.98
CA ASP A 36 -5.06 14.43 5.39
C ASP A 36 -4.76 14.38 3.88
N LEU A 37 -5.71 13.86 3.11
CA LEU A 37 -5.56 13.66 1.66
C LEU A 37 -5.31 14.96 0.88
N LYS A 38 -5.63 16.12 1.47
CA LYS A 38 -5.44 17.43 0.82
C LYS A 38 -4.00 17.91 0.88
N THR A 39 -3.23 17.45 1.86
CA THR A 39 -1.83 17.83 2.03
C THR A 39 -0.86 16.86 1.37
N LEU A 40 -1.33 15.67 0.97
CA LEU A 40 -0.53 14.72 0.22
C LEU A 40 -0.15 15.26 -1.16
N LYS A 41 1.08 15.00 -1.59
CA LYS A 41 1.48 15.28 -2.96
C LYS A 41 0.64 14.41 -3.90
N VAL A 42 0.36 14.91 -5.11
CA VAL A 42 -0.50 14.21 -6.08
C VAL A 42 -0.05 12.77 -6.33
N HIS A 43 1.27 12.54 -6.44
CA HIS A 43 1.82 11.20 -6.67
C HIS A 43 1.70 10.30 -5.43
N GLU A 44 1.88 10.82 -4.21
CA GLU A 44 1.72 10.06 -2.97
C GLU A 44 0.28 9.59 -2.80
N ARG A 45 -0.68 10.49 -3.02
CA ARG A 45 -2.10 10.17 -3.03
C ARG A 45 -2.42 9.12 -4.09
N GLN A 46 -1.92 9.28 -5.32
CA GLN A 46 -2.18 8.30 -6.38
C GLN A 46 -1.61 6.92 -6.03
N SER A 47 -0.37 6.86 -5.51
CA SER A 47 0.24 5.60 -5.09
C SER A 47 -0.53 4.95 -3.94
N LEU A 48 -1.02 5.74 -2.98
CA LEU A 48 -1.86 5.25 -1.89
C LEU A 48 -3.15 4.60 -2.42
N LEU A 49 -3.88 5.29 -3.31
CA LEU A 49 -5.11 4.78 -3.89
C LEU A 49 -4.85 3.51 -4.73
N ASN A 50 -3.78 3.50 -5.53
CA ASN A 50 -3.37 2.34 -6.32
C ASN A 50 -3.06 1.12 -5.44
N HIS A 51 -2.38 1.32 -4.30
CA HIS A 51 -2.05 0.23 -3.38
C HIS A 51 -3.31 -0.41 -2.79
N ILE A 52 -4.29 0.40 -2.40
CA ILE A 52 -5.57 -0.12 -1.86
C ILE A 52 -6.34 -0.88 -2.95
N GLU A 53 -6.31 -0.39 -4.19
CA GLU A 53 -6.96 -1.04 -5.31
C GLU A 53 -6.36 -2.41 -5.63
N VAL A 54 -5.02 -2.48 -5.68
CA VAL A 54 -4.28 -3.73 -5.86
C VAL A 54 -4.55 -4.69 -4.70
N HIS A 55 -4.59 -4.20 -3.46
CA HIS A 55 -4.96 -5.02 -2.30
C HIS A 55 -6.34 -5.65 -2.46
N ARG A 56 -7.36 -4.85 -2.82
CA ARG A 56 -8.71 -5.37 -3.09
C ARG A 56 -8.69 -6.42 -4.20
N TYR A 57 -8.02 -6.14 -5.31
CA TYR A 57 -7.93 -7.08 -6.44
C TYR A 57 -7.37 -8.43 -6.00
N LEU A 58 -6.31 -8.44 -5.19
CA LEU A 58 -5.72 -9.67 -4.67
C LEU A 58 -6.68 -10.39 -3.72
N LEU A 59 -7.37 -9.68 -2.82
CA LEU A 59 -8.39 -10.27 -1.96
C LEU A 59 -9.53 -10.90 -2.76
N CYS A 60 -10.03 -10.22 -3.80
CA CYS A 60 -11.08 -10.77 -4.66
C CYS A 60 -10.61 -12.04 -5.38
N LYS A 61 -9.36 -12.03 -5.87
CA LYS A 61 -8.75 -13.19 -6.55
C LYS A 61 -8.61 -14.38 -5.60
N GLU A 62 -8.16 -14.15 -4.37
CA GLU A 62 -7.99 -15.19 -3.35
C GLU A 62 -9.34 -15.77 -2.90
N ALA A 63 -10.31 -14.90 -2.60
CA ALA A 63 -11.65 -15.31 -2.17
C ALA A 63 -12.52 -15.86 -3.32
N SER A 64 -12.08 -15.70 -4.58
CA SER A 64 -12.92 -15.97 -5.77
C SER A 64 -14.29 -15.28 -5.69
N ALA A 65 -14.32 -14.09 -5.11
CA ALA A 65 -15.53 -13.34 -4.81
C ALA A 65 -15.27 -11.83 -4.91
N ASP A 66 -16.32 -11.04 -5.12
CA ASP A 66 -16.19 -9.58 -5.09
C ASP A 66 -16.19 -9.07 -3.65
N ILE A 67 -15.11 -8.40 -3.26
CA ILE A 67 -14.95 -7.82 -1.93
C ILE A 67 -15.40 -6.34 -1.97
N PRO A 68 -16.31 -5.91 -1.08
CA PRO A 68 -16.71 -4.52 -0.98
C PRO A 68 -15.53 -3.58 -0.76
N TRP A 69 -15.60 -2.36 -1.32
CA TRP A 69 -14.53 -1.37 -1.17
C TRP A 69 -14.24 -1.00 0.28
N LEU A 70 -15.28 -0.86 1.11
CA LEU A 70 -15.12 -0.57 2.53
C LEU A 70 -14.30 -1.66 3.23
N ASP A 71 -14.67 -2.93 3.03
CA ASP A 71 -13.99 -4.08 3.63
C ASP A 71 -12.53 -4.17 3.16
N ALA A 72 -12.28 -3.90 1.86
CA ALA A 72 -10.93 -3.90 1.32
C ALA A 72 -10.07 -2.76 1.88
N VAL A 73 -10.63 -1.56 2.07
CA VAL A 73 -9.93 -0.41 2.68
C VAL A 73 -9.62 -0.69 4.16
N GLU A 74 -10.58 -1.26 4.90
CA GLU A 74 -10.38 -1.64 6.31
C GLU A 74 -9.35 -2.76 6.45
N SER A 75 -9.43 -3.80 5.62
CA SER A 75 -8.44 -4.86 5.54
C SER A 75 -7.05 -4.31 5.23
N TRP A 76 -6.93 -3.45 4.21
CA TRP A 76 -5.66 -2.80 3.87
C TRP A 76 -5.11 -1.99 5.05
N PHE A 77 -5.96 -1.25 5.75
CA PHE A 77 -5.54 -0.44 6.89
C PHE A 77 -4.96 -1.30 8.01
N MET A 78 -5.63 -2.42 8.33
CA MET A 78 -5.25 -3.31 9.42
C MET A 78 -4.05 -4.20 9.07
N GLU A 79 -4.02 -4.78 7.87
CA GLU A 79 -3.06 -5.82 7.48
C GLU A 79 -1.83 -5.27 6.76
N VAL A 80 -1.90 -4.05 6.20
CA VAL A 80 -0.83 -3.48 5.38
C VAL A 80 -0.33 -2.14 5.94
N TRP A 81 -1.22 -1.16 6.11
CA TRP A 81 -0.82 0.15 6.62
C TRP A 81 -0.33 0.10 8.07
N GLN A 82 -1.09 -0.47 9.00
CA GLN A 82 -0.72 -0.47 10.41
C GLN A 82 0.62 -1.19 10.70
N PRO A 83 0.88 -2.41 10.20
CA PRO A 83 2.11 -3.13 10.53
C PRO A 83 3.35 -2.40 10.05
N ILE A 84 3.28 -1.80 8.85
CA ILE A 84 4.39 -1.04 8.26
C ILE A 84 4.54 0.32 8.95
N SER A 85 3.44 1.04 9.13
CA SER A 85 3.52 2.43 9.56
C SER A 85 3.87 2.58 11.06
N ARG A 86 3.64 1.55 11.88
CA ARG A 86 4.10 1.49 13.28
C ARG A 86 5.62 1.56 13.43
N ILE A 87 6.41 1.27 12.40
CA ILE A 87 7.87 1.40 12.45
C ILE A 87 8.28 2.86 12.67
N ALA A 88 7.55 3.79 12.06
CA ALA A 88 7.81 5.22 12.20
C ALA A 88 7.58 5.72 13.65
N GLU A 89 6.97 4.90 14.50
CA GLU A 89 6.73 5.18 15.91
C GLU A 89 7.81 4.54 16.82
N GLN A 90 8.68 3.68 16.27
CA GLN A 90 9.71 2.99 17.04
C GLN A 90 10.92 3.89 17.34
N PRO A 91 11.52 3.81 18.54
CA PRO A 91 12.74 4.54 18.86
C PRO A 91 13.87 4.21 17.88
N GLY A 92 14.50 5.25 17.34
CA GLY A 92 15.66 5.11 16.45
C GLY A 92 15.33 4.73 15.01
N TYR A 93 14.06 4.70 14.59
CA TYR A 93 13.70 4.40 13.19
C TYR A 93 14.42 5.32 12.20
N GLN A 94 14.60 6.61 12.54
CA GLN A 94 15.28 7.60 11.69
C GLN A 94 16.74 7.22 11.40
N LYS A 95 17.43 6.59 12.35
CA LYS A 95 18.81 6.10 12.12
C LYS A 95 18.87 5.04 11.03
N LYS A 96 17.77 4.31 10.84
CA LYS A 96 17.66 3.19 9.91
C LYS A 96 17.01 3.59 8.58
N PHE A 97 16.02 4.46 8.60
CA PHE A 97 15.19 4.81 7.45
C PHE A 97 15.33 6.27 7.00
N GLY A 98 16.18 7.06 7.66
CA GLY A 98 16.34 8.49 7.43
C GLY A 98 15.11 9.31 7.84
N ASP A 99 14.99 10.51 7.28
CA ASP A 99 13.94 11.48 7.59
C ASP A 99 12.64 11.25 6.80
N LYS A 100 12.40 10.03 6.32
CA LYS A 100 11.16 9.68 5.60
C LYS A 100 9.96 9.90 6.50
N THR A 101 8.91 10.49 5.92
CA THR A 101 7.59 10.54 6.55
C THR A 101 7.00 9.13 6.69
N LYS A 102 6.00 8.98 7.57
CA LYS A 102 5.27 7.72 7.76
C LYS A 102 4.71 7.17 6.44
N LEU A 103 4.20 8.04 5.57
CA LEU A 103 3.67 7.66 4.26
C LEU A 103 4.79 7.27 3.27
N GLU A 104 5.88 8.03 3.20
CA GLU A 104 7.00 7.71 2.30
C GLU A 104 7.67 6.37 2.69
N LEU A 105 7.81 6.13 4.00
CA LEU A 105 8.30 4.85 4.51
C LEU A 105 7.35 3.71 4.14
N TYR A 106 6.05 3.92 4.34
CA TYR A 106 5.02 2.97 3.94
C TYR A 106 5.10 2.63 2.45
N LEU A 107 5.10 3.64 1.57
CA LEU A 107 5.13 3.44 0.12
C LEU A 107 6.38 2.66 -0.29
N SER A 108 7.55 3.02 0.26
CA SER A 108 8.81 2.32 -0.04
C SER A 108 8.77 0.84 0.37
N ILE A 109 8.26 0.55 1.56
CA ILE A 109 8.20 -0.83 2.08
C ILE A 109 7.14 -1.63 1.34
N SER A 110 5.98 -1.05 1.05
CA SER A 110 4.92 -1.74 0.31
C SER A 110 5.34 -2.05 -1.13
N GLU A 111 6.06 -1.15 -1.80
CA GLU A 111 6.62 -1.41 -3.14
C GLU A 111 7.68 -2.52 -3.09
N HIS A 112 8.59 -2.47 -2.10
CA HIS A 112 9.56 -3.54 -1.87
C HIS A 112 8.90 -4.89 -1.59
N TRP A 113 7.88 -4.90 -0.72
CA TRP A 113 7.12 -6.09 -0.38
C TRP A 113 6.46 -6.69 -1.62
N HIS A 114 5.82 -5.83 -2.41
CA HIS A 114 5.16 -6.22 -3.65
C HIS A 114 6.13 -6.90 -4.63
N TYR A 115 7.34 -6.36 -4.78
CA TYR A 115 8.39 -6.99 -5.58
C TYR A 115 8.80 -8.36 -5.02
N MET A 116 8.92 -8.47 -3.70
CA MET A 116 9.34 -9.72 -3.05
C MET A 116 8.32 -10.84 -3.12
N LYS A 117 7.02 -10.54 -3.21
CA LYS A 117 5.97 -11.55 -3.31
C LYS A 117 6.06 -12.43 -4.55
N SER A 118 6.77 -12.02 -5.60
CA SER A 118 7.07 -12.87 -6.76
C SER A 118 7.92 -14.10 -6.39
N ALA A 119 8.87 -13.92 -5.45
CA ALA A 119 9.77 -14.96 -4.97
C ALA A 119 9.33 -15.59 -3.64
N GLN A 120 8.61 -14.84 -2.81
CA GLN A 120 8.12 -15.25 -1.49
C GLN A 120 6.65 -14.86 -1.32
N PRO A 121 5.70 -15.62 -1.91
CA PRO A 121 4.28 -15.25 -1.92
C PRO A 121 3.68 -15.07 -0.52
N GLU A 122 4.14 -15.87 0.44
CA GLU A 122 3.67 -15.89 1.83
C GLU A 122 4.31 -14.79 2.71
N MET A 123 5.20 -13.97 2.16
CA MET A 123 5.83 -12.90 2.93
C MET A 123 4.77 -11.97 3.52
N THR A 124 4.84 -11.76 4.82
CA THR A 124 3.98 -10.86 5.58
C THR A 124 4.49 -9.41 5.53
N ALA A 125 3.62 -8.46 5.90
CA ALA A 125 4.01 -7.06 6.00
C ALA A 125 5.20 -6.86 6.96
N THR A 126 5.19 -7.55 8.11
CA THR A 126 6.27 -7.49 9.11
C THR A 126 7.59 -8.06 8.59
N GLU A 127 7.56 -9.17 7.84
CA GLU A 127 8.77 -9.72 7.23
C GLU A 127 9.33 -8.79 6.15
N ALA A 128 8.45 -8.16 5.36
CA ALA A 128 8.86 -7.19 4.35
C ALA A 128 9.55 -5.97 4.96
N VAL A 129 9.08 -5.52 6.12
CA VAL A 129 9.70 -4.46 6.91
C VAL A 129 11.13 -4.83 7.30
N GLU A 130 11.33 -6.02 7.86
CA GLU A 130 12.65 -6.49 8.24
C GLU A 130 13.58 -6.58 7.03
N HIS A 131 13.08 -7.19 5.95
CA HIS A 131 13.82 -7.37 4.71
C HIS A 131 14.24 -6.03 4.11
N TYR A 132 13.30 -5.08 3.98
CA TYR A 132 13.59 -3.75 3.45
C TYR A 132 14.65 -3.04 4.29
N SER A 133 14.59 -3.19 5.61
CA SER A 133 15.56 -2.56 6.50
C SER A 133 16.98 -3.12 6.38
N ARG A 134 17.14 -4.38 5.95
CA ARG A 134 18.44 -4.98 5.61
C ARG A 134 18.90 -4.50 4.24
N PHE A 135 17.98 -4.40 3.28
CA PHE A 135 18.24 -3.96 1.91
C PHE A 135 18.78 -2.52 1.81
N ILE A 136 18.25 -1.59 2.60
CA ILE A 136 18.73 -0.20 2.59
C ILE A 136 20.01 0.04 3.40
N GLY A 137 20.40 -0.92 4.25
CA GLY A 137 21.57 -0.83 5.12
C GLY A 137 22.82 -1.51 4.57
N SER A 138 22.70 -2.19 3.42
CA SER A 138 23.80 -2.79 2.65
C SER A 138 24.32 -1.84 1.58
#